data_AF-A0A8J7X6I9-F1
#
_entry.id   AF-A0A8J7X6I9-F1
#
_cell.length_a   1.000
_cell.length_b   1.000
_cell.length_c   1.000
_cell.angle_alpha   90.00
_cell.angle_beta   90.00
_cell.angle_gamma   90.00
#
_symmetry.space_group_name_H-M   'P 1'
#
loop_
_entity.id
_entity.type
_entity.pdbx_description
1 polymer ?
#
loop_
_entity_poly.entity_id
_entity_poly.type
_entity_poly.pdbx_seq_one_letter_code
_entity_poly.pdbx_strand_id
1 'polypeptide(L)'
;ADTLLQHTLKELSSQGCDYAVAYSRTAELHKHAATAEEASMILPEYIKRRRDDGLHPDWSIRFHQKAGGMMICGVPNADPHDLESMGHGAFFIYDMKKMQT
;
A
#
# COMPACT_ATOMS: atom_id res chain seq x y z
N ALA A 1 19.17 5.87 6.32
CA ALA A 1 19.29 6.26 4.90
C ALA A 1 17.87 6.42 4.37
N ASP A 2 17.58 7.56 3.76
CA ASP A 2 16.25 7.79 3.16
C ASP A 2 16.06 6.87 1.96
N THR A 3 14.90 6.24 1.88
CA THR A 3 14.51 5.46 0.70
C THR A 3 14.26 6.40 -0.49
N LEU A 4 14.36 5.89 -1.72
CA LEU A 4 13.98 6.64 -2.91
C LEU A 4 12.57 7.23 -2.79
N LEU A 5 11.63 6.46 -2.22
CA LEU A 5 10.26 6.94 -1.96
C LEU A 5 10.24 8.16 -1.04
N GLN A 6 10.96 8.14 0.08
CA GLN A 6 11.01 9.29 0.99
C GLN A 6 11.61 10.54 0.33
N HIS A 7 12.64 10.37 -0.49
CA HIS A 7 13.19 11.47 -1.28
C HIS A 7 12.14 12.04 -2.23
N THR A 8 11.45 11.18 -3.01
CA THR A 8 10.40 11.61 -3.94
C THR A 8 9.25 12.34 -3.22
N LEU A 9 8.80 11.85 -2.07
CA LEU A 9 7.73 12.50 -1.31
C LEU A 9 8.15 13.88 -0.77
N LYS A 10 9.41 14.03 -0.31
CA LYS A 10 9.97 15.32 0.11
C LYS A 10 10.04 16.31 -1.05
N GLU A 11 10.45 15.85 -2.24
CA GLU A 11 10.50 16.67 -3.44
C GLU A 11 9.11 17.12 -3.89
N LEU A 12 8.12 16.22 -3.91
CA LEU A 12 6.74 16.60 -4.22
C LEU A 12 6.19 17.62 -3.23
N SER A 13 6.51 17.47 -1.94
CA SER A 13 6.13 18.42 -0.92
C SER A 13 6.79 19.80 -1.10
N SER A 14 8.06 19.86 -1.52
CA SER A 14 8.76 21.14 -1.78
C SER A 14 8.24 21.86 -3.02
N GLN A 15 7.63 21.13 -3.96
CA GLN A 15 6.94 21.68 -5.13
C GLN A 15 5.50 22.16 -4.80
N GLY A 16 5.06 22.01 -3.56
CA GLY A 16 3.74 22.49 -3.11
C GLY A 16 2.58 21.54 -3.45
N CYS A 17 2.85 20.26 -3.73
CA CYS A 17 1.78 19.27 -3.81
C CYS A 17 1.11 19.13 -2.43
N ASP A 18 -0.23 19.05 -2.39
CA ASP A 18 -0.96 18.77 -1.13
C ASP A 18 -0.98 17.28 -0.81
N TYR A 19 -1.10 16.45 -1.83
CA TYR A 19 -1.21 15.00 -1.71
C TYR A 19 -0.40 14.30 -2.80
N ALA A 20 0.12 13.12 -2.45
CA ALA A 20 0.57 12.13 -3.40
C ALA A 20 -0.27 10.86 -3.25
N VAL A 21 -0.46 10.13 -4.34
CA VAL A 21 -1.18 8.85 -4.35
C VAL A 21 -0.25 7.75 -4.82
N ALA A 22 -0.42 6.55 -4.29
CA ALA A 22 0.30 5.38 -4.78
C ALA A 22 -0.64 4.18 -4.88
N TYR A 23 -0.42 3.41 -5.93
CA TYR A 23 -0.88 2.04 -6.03
C TYR A 23 0.25 1.10 -5.57
N SER A 24 -0.08 0.12 -4.76
CA SER A 24 0.84 -0.92 -4.32
C SER A 24 0.26 -2.31 -4.54
N ARG A 25 1.15 -3.29 -4.64
CA ARG A 25 0.83 -4.71 -4.63
C ARG A 25 0.36 -5.16 -3.24
N THR A 26 -0.40 -6.24 -3.19
CA THR A 26 -0.67 -7.04 -1.98
C THR A 26 0.16 -8.32 -2.06
N ALA A 27 1.50 -8.17 -2.04
CA ALA A 27 2.47 -9.21 -2.38
C ALA A 27 2.39 -10.49 -1.52
N GLU A 28 1.66 -10.48 -0.41
CA GLU A 28 1.46 -11.66 0.44
C GLU A 28 0.02 -12.17 0.45
N LEU A 29 -0.85 -11.67 -0.43
CA LEU A 29 -2.27 -12.06 -0.47
C LEU A 29 -2.45 -13.55 -0.85
N HIS A 30 -1.63 -14.06 -1.77
CA HIS A 30 -1.60 -15.48 -2.16
C HIS A 30 -1.36 -16.44 -0.97
N LYS A 31 -0.84 -15.96 0.17
CA LYS A 31 -0.65 -16.79 1.38
C LYS A 31 -1.96 -17.01 2.14
N HIS A 32 -3.03 -16.35 1.74
CA HIS A 32 -4.32 -16.34 2.44
C HIS A 32 -5.51 -16.72 1.56
N ALA A 33 -5.30 -16.87 0.24
CA ALA A 33 -6.30 -17.27 -0.72
C ALA A 33 -5.67 -18.21 -1.75
N ALA A 34 -6.38 -19.27 -2.14
CA ALA A 34 -5.94 -20.21 -3.16
C ALA A 34 -6.31 -19.73 -4.58
N THR A 35 -7.33 -18.88 -4.71
CA THR A 35 -7.84 -18.37 -5.99
C THR A 35 -8.01 -16.85 -5.96
N ALA A 36 -8.10 -16.22 -7.15
CA ALA A 36 -8.37 -14.79 -7.25
C ALA A 36 -9.77 -14.41 -6.74
N GLU A 37 -10.74 -15.33 -6.86
CA GLU A 37 -12.09 -15.12 -6.35
C GLU A 37 -12.11 -15.13 -4.82
N GLU A 38 -11.41 -16.08 -4.19
CA GLU A 38 -11.19 -16.08 -2.74
C GLU A 38 -10.45 -14.83 -2.29
N ALA A 39 -9.41 -14.42 -3.03
CA ALA A 39 -8.64 -13.22 -2.75
C ALA A 39 -9.55 -11.97 -2.75
N SER A 40 -10.48 -11.88 -3.70
CA SER A 40 -11.43 -10.77 -3.81
C SER A 40 -12.37 -10.71 -2.60
N MET A 41 -12.86 -11.87 -2.14
CA MET A 41 -13.74 -11.94 -0.96
C MET A 41 -13.03 -11.52 0.33
N ILE A 42 -11.76 -11.91 0.51
CA ILE A 42 -11.01 -11.62 1.74
C ILE A 42 -10.34 -10.25 1.72
N LEU A 43 -10.20 -9.61 0.56
CA LEU A 43 -9.45 -8.35 0.39
C LEU A 43 -9.86 -7.26 1.40
N PRO A 44 -11.15 -7.00 1.68
CA PRO A 44 -11.56 -5.98 2.64
C PRO A 44 -11.08 -6.23 4.08
N GLU A 45 -11.00 -7.50 4.49
CA GLU A 45 -10.50 -7.89 5.82
C GLU A 45 -8.97 -8.00 5.83
N TYR A 46 -8.39 -8.46 4.72
CA TYR A 46 -6.96 -8.54 4.52
C TYR A 46 -6.30 -7.19 4.76
N ILE A 47 -6.76 -6.12 4.08
CA ILE A 47 -6.19 -4.78 4.21
C ILE A 47 -6.34 -4.16 5.62
N LYS A 48 -7.24 -4.68 6.45
CA LYS A 48 -7.42 -4.21 7.84
C LYS A 48 -6.45 -4.86 8.81
N ARG A 49 -5.75 -5.93 8.42
CA ARG A 49 -4.82 -6.66 9.31
C ARG A 49 -3.70 -5.77 9.79
N ARG A 50 -3.32 -5.94 11.06
CA ARG A 50 -2.21 -5.23 11.70
C ARG A 50 -1.38 -6.19 12.53
N ARG A 51 -0.09 -5.91 12.61
CA ARG A 51 0.87 -6.45 13.57
C ARG A 51 0.79 -5.63 14.87
N ASP A 52 1.53 -6.06 15.88
CA ASP A 52 1.60 -5.37 17.18
C ASP A 52 2.16 -3.94 17.09
N ASP A 53 2.95 -3.64 16.04
CA ASP A 53 3.50 -2.31 15.76
C ASP A 53 2.51 -1.38 15.02
N GLY A 54 1.27 -1.83 14.79
CA GLY A 54 0.26 -1.07 14.05
C GLY A 54 0.49 -1.02 12.55
N LEU A 55 1.48 -1.73 12.01
CA LEU A 55 1.71 -1.87 10.56
C LEU A 55 1.05 -3.13 10.01
N HIS A 56 0.82 -3.15 8.70
CA HIS A 56 0.27 -4.32 8.01
C HIS A 56 1.29 -5.50 8.01
N PRO A 57 0.88 -6.77 7.95
CA PRO A 57 1.83 -7.88 7.78
C PRO A 57 2.51 -7.90 6.40
N ASP A 58 1.80 -7.56 5.32
CA ASP A 58 2.33 -7.49 3.95
C ASP A 58 3.48 -6.48 3.81
N TRP A 59 4.63 -6.94 3.31
CA TRP A 59 5.83 -6.11 3.20
C TRP A 59 5.69 -4.94 2.20
N SER A 60 4.91 -5.09 1.13
CA SER A 60 4.67 -4.05 0.13
C SER A 60 3.79 -2.95 0.69
N ILE A 61 2.73 -3.32 1.42
CA ILE A 61 1.89 -2.36 2.16
C ILE A 61 2.70 -1.65 3.23
N ARG A 62 3.50 -2.40 4.02
CA ARG A 62 4.34 -1.80 5.07
C ARG A 62 5.34 -0.79 4.53
N PHE A 63 5.90 -1.03 3.35
CA PHE A 63 6.85 -0.11 2.74
C PHE A 63 6.26 1.29 2.61
N HIS A 64 5.02 1.38 2.14
CA HIS A 64 4.29 2.65 2.04
C HIS A 64 3.90 3.22 3.41
N GLN A 65 3.42 2.38 4.34
CA GLN A 65 3.08 2.85 5.70
C GLN A 65 4.28 3.44 6.44
N LYS A 66 5.47 2.84 6.29
CA LYS A 66 6.72 3.35 6.87
C LYS A 66 7.16 4.68 6.26
N ALA A 67 6.76 4.96 5.02
CA ALA A 67 6.95 6.25 4.38
C ALA A 67 5.82 7.26 4.68
N GLY A 68 4.93 6.94 5.63
CA GLY A 68 3.81 7.79 6.04
C GLY A 68 2.58 7.69 5.12
N GLY A 69 2.54 6.70 4.24
CA GLY A 69 1.39 6.42 3.39
C GLY A 69 0.23 5.86 4.20
N MET A 70 -0.94 6.49 4.05
CA MET A 70 -2.20 6.02 4.61
C MET A 70 -2.91 5.14 3.57
N MET A 71 -3.07 3.87 3.88
CA MET A 71 -3.86 2.96 3.05
C MET A 71 -5.35 3.32 3.15
N ILE A 72 -6.00 3.52 2.01
CA ILE A 72 -7.41 3.93 1.92
C ILE A 72 -8.30 2.72 1.69
N CYS A 73 -7.93 1.87 0.72
CA CYS A 73 -8.71 0.71 0.33
C CYS A 73 -7.84 -0.35 -0.38
N GLY A 74 -8.38 -1.56 -0.47
CA GLY A 74 -7.91 -2.58 -1.39
C GLY A 74 -8.50 -2.32 -2.77
N VAL A 75 -7.73 -2.61 -3.81
CA VAL A 75 -8.12 -2.44 -5.22
C VAL A 75 -8.29 -3.83 -5.83
N PRO A 76 -9.53 -4.29 -6.09
CA PRO A 76 -9.76 -5.56 -6.76
C PRO A 76 -9.41 -5.47 -8.25
N ASN A 77 -9.03 -6.61 -8.84
CA ASN A 77 -8.76 -6.78 -10.28
C ASN A 77 -7.85 -5.70 -10.89
N ALA A 78 -6.81 -5.31 -10.15
CA ALA A 78 -5.91 -4.23 -10.53
C ALA A 78 -4.86 -4.64 -11.58
N ASP A 79 -4.27 -5.84 -11.44
CA ASP A 79 -3.36 -6.42 -12.43
C ASP A 79 -3.50 -7.95 -12.47
N PRO A 80 -4.22 -8.53 -13.44
CA PRO A 80 -4.47 -9.97 -13.49
C PRO A 80 -3.21 -10.83 -13.70
N HIS A 81 -2.07 -10.23 -14.04
CA HIS A 81 -0.81 -10.96 -14.21
C HIS A 81 0.03 -11.02 -12.91
N ASP A 82 -0.34 -10.26 -11.88
CA ASP A 82 0.33 -10.30 -10.58
C ASP A 82 -0.18 -11.47 -9.73
N LEU A 83 0.52 -12.60 -9.86
CA LEU A 83 0.21 -13.84 -9.16
C LEU A 83 0.37 -13.73 -7.64
N GLU A 84 1.33 -12.94 -7.15
CA GLU A 84 1.55 -12.79 -5.71
C GLU A 84 0.40 -12.01 -5.05
N SER A 85 -0.11 -11.01 -5.76
CA SER A 85 -1.25 -10.22 -5.33
C SER A 85 -2.59 -10.79 -5.74
N MET A 86 -2.62 -11.94 -6.42
CA MET A 86 -3.85 -12.58 -6.90
C MET A 86 -4.73 -11.64 -7.73
N GLY A 87 -4.10 -10.75 -8.51
CA GLY A 87 -4.83 -9.76 -9.29
C GLY A 87 -5.26 -8.50 -8.54
N HIS A 88 -4.83 -8.27 -7.30
CA HIS A 88 -5.31 -7.18 -6.45
C HIS A 88 -4.20 -6.23 -6.01
N GLY A 89 -4.57 -5.14 -5.37
CA GLY A 89 -3.62 -4.17 -4.83
C GLY A 89 -4.19 -3.37 -3.67
N ALA A 90 -3.47 -2.33 -3.31
CA ALA A 90 -3.83 -1.40 -2.25
C ALA A 90 -3.55 0.05 -2.69
N PHE A 91 -4.47 0.95 -2.34
CA PHE A 91 -4.38 2.36 -2.66
C PHE A 91 -3.96 3.17 -1.44
N PHE A 92 -3.01 4.08 -1.63
CA PHE A 92 -2.43 4.91 -0.57
C PHE A 92 -2.53 6.38 -0.91
N ILE A 93 -2.71 7.19 0.13
CA ILE A 93 -2.57 8.64 0.09
C ILE A 93 -1.46 9.06 1.05
N TYR A 94 -0.64 10.02 0.61
CA TYR A 94 0.35 10.70 1.42
C TYR A 94 -0.08 12.15 1.55
N ASP A 95 -0.18 12.64 2.78
CA ASP A 95 -0.42 14.04 3.09
C ASP A 95 0.93 14.77 3.08
N MET A 96 1.16 15.63 2.08
CA MET A 96 2.45 16.27 1.87
C MET A 96 2.79 17.29 2.95
N LYS A 97 1.79 17.81 3.69
CA LYS A 97 2.01 18.71 4.83
C LYS A 97 2.69 17.98 5.99
N LYS A 98 2.50 16.66 6.09
CA LYS A 98 3.16 15.80 7.08
C LYS A 98 4.56 15.35 6.66
N MET A 99 4.97 15.64 5.43
CA MET A 99 6.28 15.24 4.89
C MET A 99 7.35 16.33 5.02
N GLN A 100 6.98 17.51 5.53
CA GLN A 100 7.87 18.68 5.68
C GLN A 100 8.65 18.71 7.00
N THR A 101 8.39 17.76 7.91
CA THR A 101 9.08 17.58 9.20
C THR A 101 10.27 16.65 9.06
#